data_AF-A0A949WMB0-F1
#
_entry.id   AF-A0A949WMB0-F1
#
_cell.length_a   1.000
_cell.length_b   1.000
_cell.length_c   1.000
_cell.angle_alpha   90.00
_cell.angle_beta   90.00
_cell.angle_gamma   90.00
#
_symmetry.space_group_name_H-M   'P 1'
#
loop_
_entity.id
_entity.type
_entity.pdbx_description
1 polymer ?
#
loop_
_entity_poly.entity_id
_entity_poly.type
_entity_poly.pdbx_seq_one_letter_code
_entity_poly.pdbx_strand_id
1 'polypeptide(L)'
;MPKLSGEQRKKLRLGILSAYPSIPKLKMMVADELNRNLDAIAGGSNLQEVVFYLINAAEAEGWLKDLIRAAIESNPGNSDLFKSYYKRKRYYLFINT
;
A
#
# COMPACT_ATOMS: atom_id res chain seq x y z
N MET A 1 8.10 -11.35 -3.96
CA MET A 1 6.78 -11.33 -4.65
C MET A 1 7.00 -11.04 -6.13
N PRO A 2 6.13 -11.49 -7.06
CA PRO A 2 6.22 -11.02 -8.44
C PRO A 2 5.96 -9.51 -8.50
N LYS A 3 6.67 -8.82 -9.41
CA LYS A 3 6.54 -7.38 -9.64
C LYS A 3 5.09 -7.02 -9.99
N LEU A 4 4.57 -5.92 -9.45
CA LEU A 4 3.22 -5.45 -9.78
C LEU A 4 3.15 -5.00 -11.25
N SER A 5 2.08 -5.40 -11.94
CA SER A 5 1.74 -4.82 -13.24
C SER A 5 1.35 -3.35 -13.12
N GLY A 6 1.39 -2.60 -14.23
CA GLY A 6 1.00 -1.18 -14.24
C GLY A 6 -0.42 -0.97 -13.69
N GLU A 7 -1.37 -1.82 -14.09
CA GLU A 7 -2.75 -1.79 -13.59
C GLU A 7 -2.86 -2.09 -12.10
N GLN A 8 -2.08 -3.06 -11.59
CA GLN A 8 -2.06 -3.36 -10.16
C GLN A 8 -1.48 -2.19 -9.35
N ARG A 9 -0.42 -1.53 -9.83
CA ARG A 9 0.13 -0.33 -9.18
C ARG A 9 -0.86 0.82 -9.17
N LYS A 10 -1.54 1.07 -10.30
CA LYS A 10 -2.55 2.13 -10.41
C LYS A 10 -3.68 1.91 -9.40
N LYS A 11 -4.16 0.67 -9.29
CA LYS A 11 -5.18 0.27 -8.33
C LYS A 11 -4.72 0.44 -6.88
N LEU A 12 -3.52 -0.04 -6.54
CA LEU A 12 -2.94 0.14 -5.21
C LEU A 12 -2.81 1.62 -4.85
N ARG A 13 -2.28 2.43 -5.76
CA ARG A 13 -2.16 3.89 -5.57
C ARG A 13 -3.50 4.54 -5.28
N LEU A 14 -4.54 4.24 -6.07
CA LEU A 14 -5.88 4.77 -5.83
C LEU A 14 -6.46 4.31 -4.49
N GLY A 15 -6.23 3.05 -4.10
CA GLY A 15 -6.64 2.53 -2.80
C GLY A 15 -6.00 3.27 -1.63
N ILE A 16 -4.67 3.47 -1.68
CA ILE A 16 -3.92 4.21 -0.66
C ILE A 16 -4.38 5.67 -0.61
N LEU A 17 -4.55 6.34 -1.75
CA LEU A 17 -5.05 7.72 -1.81
C LEU A 17 -6.45 7.87 -1.21
N SER A 18 -7.31 6.89 -1.41
CA SER A 18 -8.66 6.87 -0.84
C SER A 18 -8.65 6.61 0.67
N ALA A 19 -7.78 5.72 1.16
CA ALA A 19 -7.66 5.41 2.59
C ALA A 19 -6.99 6.56 3.38
N TYR A 20 -5.99 7.21 2.78
CA TYR A 20 -5.18 8.25 3.40
C TYR A 20 -5.19 9.53 2.56
N PRO A 21 -6.26 10.35 2.63
CA PRO A 21 -6.45 11.50 1.75
C PRO A 21 -5.56 12.72 2.08
N SER A 22 -4.53 12.55 2.90
CA SER A 22 -3.55 13.61 3.20
C SER A 22 -2.18 13.03 3.56
N ILE A 23 -1.12 13.80 3.34
CA ILE A 23 0.26 13.41 3.69
C ILE A 23 0.40 13.09 5.19
N PRO A 24 -0.14 13.90 6.13
CA PRO A 24 -0.06 13.56 7.54
C PRO A 24 -0.71 12.22 7.90
N LYS A 25 -1.88 11.91 7.32
CA LYS A 25 -2.56 10.61 7.55
C LYS A 25 -1.74 9.44 7.02
N LEU A 26 -1.16 9.59 5.82
CA LEU A 26 -0.27 8.58 5.25
C LEU A 26 0.97 8.37 6.13
N LYS A 27 1.56 9.47 6.63
CA LYS A 27 2.74 9.45 7.50
C LYS A 27 2.48 8.72 8.81
N MET A 28 1.33 8.96 9.45
CA MET A 28 0.92 8.24 10.65
C MET A 28 0.83 6.73 10.37
N MET A 29 0.13 6.30 9.31
CA MET A 29 0.08 4.87 8.98
C MET A 29 1.46 4.27 8.74
N VAL A 30 2.32 4.94 7.97
CA VAL A 30 3.65 4.40 7.67
C VAL A 30 4.52 4.29 8.93
N ALA A 31 4.36 5.22 9.87
CA ALA A 31 5.03 5.15 11.17
C ALA A 31 4.43 4.04 12.06
N ASP A 32 3.12 4.04 12.25
CA ASP A 32 2.44 3.22 13.25
C ASP A 32 2.33 1.75 12.80
N GLU A 33 1.99 1.50 11.53
CA GLU A 33 1.72 0.14 11.01
C GLU A 33 2.94 -0.50 10.35
N LEU A 34 3.83 0.32 9.77
CA LEU A 34 5.00 -0.17 9.02
C LEU A 34 6.33 0.10 9.73
N ASN A 35 6.32 0.80 10.87
CA ASN A 35 7.51 1.21 11.63
C ASN A 35 8.57 1.88 10.74
N ARG A 36 8.13 2.82 9.89
CA ARG A 36 8.95 3.46 8.84
C ARG A 36 8.77 4.97 8.81
N ASN A 37 9.79 5.68 8.35
CA ASN A 37 9.73 7.14 8.17
C ASN A 37 9.38 7.49 6.72
N LEU A 38 8.16 7.98 6.48
CA LEU A 38 7.69 8.36 5.15
C LEU A 38 8.61 9.40 4.49
N ASP A 39 9.09 10.41 5.21
CA ASP A 39 9.90 11.49 4.65
C ASP A 39 11.27 10.98 4.16
N ALA A 40 11.80 9.92 4.78
CA ALA A 40 13.07 9.31 4.40
C ALA A 40 12.95 8.39 3.18
N ILE A 41 11.74 7.89 2.91
CA ILE A 41 11.47 6.84 1.92
C ILE A 41 10.84 7.42 0.65
N ALA A 42 9.92 8.37 0.80
CA ALA A 42 9.11 8.88 -0.29
C ALA A 42 9.00 10.40 -0.21
N GLY A 43 9.81 11.07 -1.03
CA GLY A 43 9.63 12.49 -1.34
C GLY A 43 8.48 12.75 -2.29
N GLY A 44 8.29 14.01 -2.70
CA GLY A 44 7.29 14.40 -3.69
C GLY A 44 6.70 15.77 -3.38
N SER A 45 6.18 16.41 -4.42
CA SER A 45 5.52 17.73 -4.32
C SER A 45 4.06 17.63 -3.87
N ASN A 46 3.46 16.44 -3.99
CA ASN A 46 2.06 16.19 -3.67
C ASN A 46 1.83 14.74 -3.23
N LEU A 47 0.65 14.47 -2.66
CA LEU A 47 0.30 13.15 -2.13
C LEU A 47 0.36 12.03 -3.20
N GLN A 48 0.03 12.31 -4.46
CA GLN A 48 0.06 11.28 -5.51
C GLN A 48 1.50 10.82 -5.80
N GLU A 49 2.44 11.76 -5.85
CA GLU A 49 3.87 11.49 -6.00
C GLU A 49 4.40 10.71 -4.79
N VAL A 50 4.09 11.17 -3.57
CA VAL A 50 4.53 10.49 -2.34
C VAL A 50 4.04 9.04 -2.31
N VAL A 51 2.77 8.78 -2.63
CA VAL A 51 2.24 7.40 -2.69
C VAL A 51 2.92 6.60 -3.80
N PHE A 52 3.22 7.20 -4.95
CA PHE A 52 3.92 6.52 -6.03
C PHE A 52 5.33 6.07 -5.61
N TYR A 53 6.11 6.96 -4.99
CA TYR A 53 7.45 6.63 -4.52
C TYR A 53 7.44 5.64 -3.35
N LEU A 54 6.45 5.75 -2.45
CA LEU A 54 6.25 4.78 -1.37
C LEU A 54 6.04 3.36 -1.91
N ILE A 55 5.19 3.19 -2.94
CA ILE A 55 4.97 1.88 -3.59
C ILE A 55 6.25 1.33 -4.22
N ASN A 56 7.05 2.21 -4.85
CA ASN A 56 8.30 1.79 -5.48
C ASN A 56 9.34 1.34 -4.44
N ALA A 57 9.48 2.08 -3.33
CA ALA A 57 10.34 1.69 -2.22
C ALA A 57 9.88 0.36 -1.60
N ALA A 58 8.58 0.21 -1.37
CA ALA A 58 7.99 -1.01 -0.82
C ALA A 58 8.29 -2.25 -1.65
N GLU A 59 8.24 -2.11 -2.97
CA GLU A 59 8.57 -3.20 -3.88
C GLU A 59 10.07 -3.47 -3.94
N ALA A 60 10.91 -2.42 -3.98
CA ALA A 60 12.36 -2.55 -4.05
C ALA A 60 12.97 -3.18 -2.79
N GLU A 61 12.44 -2.83 -1.62
CA GLU A 61 12.92 -3.28 -0.31
C GLU A 61 12.14 -4.50 0.22
N GLY A 62 11.13 -4.99 -0.50
CA GLY A 62 10.46 -6.26 -0.20
C GLY A 62 9.32 -6.22 0.83
N TRP A 63 8.87 -5.05 1.28
CA TRP A 63 7.77 -4.87 2.25
C TRP A 63 6.43 -4.44 1.61
N LEU A 64 6.30 -4.63 0.29
CA LEU A 64 5.06 -4.33 -0.45
C LEU A 64 3.81 -5.03 0.12
N LYS A 65 3.96 -6.24 0.66
CA LYS A 65 2.85 -6.96 1.31
C LYS A 65 2.29 -6.20 2.50
N ASP A 66 3.18 -5.64 3.31
CA ASP A 66 2.81 -4.93 4.54
C ASP A 66 2.09 -3.64 4.20
N LEU A 67 2.57 -2.92 3.17
CA LEU A 67 1.87 -1.75 2.63
C LEU A 67 0.47 -2.08 2.10
N ILE A 68 0.32 -3.20 1.38
CA ILE A 68 -0.99 -3.66 0.90
C ILE A 68 -1.91 -3.98 2.08
N ARG A 69 -1.42 -4.68 3.09
CA ARG A 69 -2.19 -5.03 4.30
C ARG A 69 -2.68 -3.78 5.03
N ALA A 70 -1.78 -2.84 5.32
CA ALA A 70 -2.12 -1.57 5.99
C ALA A 70 -3.13 -0.73 5.17
N ALA A 71 -3.11 -0.82 3.84
CA ALA A 71 -4.10 -0.15 3.00
C ALA A 71 -5.50 -0.80 3.05
N ILE A 72 -5.56 -2.13 3.23
CA ILE A 72 -6.82 -2.89 3.32
C ILE A 72 -7.49 -2.69 4.67
N GLU A 73 -6.73 -2.84 5.75
CA GLU A 73 -7.25 -2.79 7.13
C GLU A 73 -7.88 -1.41 7.43
N SER A 74 -7.27 -0.34 6.93
CA SER A 74 -7.78 1.02 7.13
C SER A 74 -8.88 1.45 6.15
N ASN A 75 -9.15 0.66 5.11
CA ASN A 75 -10.27 0.92 4.19
C ASN A 75 -10.94 -0.38 3.71
N PRO A 76 -11.72 -1.05 4.58
CA PRO A 76 -12.38 -2.31 4.26
C PRO A 76 -13.38 -2.19 3.10
N GLY A 77 -13.93 -0.99 2.85
CA GLY A 77 -14.86 -0.70 1.76
C GLY A 77 -14.24 -0.81 0.36
N ASN A 78 -12.90 -0.76 0.27
CA ASN A 78 -12.15 -0.99 -0.97
C ASN A 78 -11.59 -2.43 -1.06
N SER A 79 -12.00 -3.30 -0.12
CA SER A 79 -11.44 -4.65 0.02
C SER A 79 -11.58 -5.47 -1.25
N ASP A 80 -12.70 -5.44 -1.98
CA ASP A 80 -12.92 -6.28 -3.17
C ASP A 80 -11.83 -6.12 -4.25
N LEU A 81 -11.22 -4.94 -4.34
CA LEU A 81 -10.10 -4.66 -5.22
C LEU A 81 -8.84 -5.42 -4.80
N PHE A 82 -8.54 -5.47 -3.50
CA PHE A 82 -7.41 -6.18 -2.91
C PHE A 82 -7.66 -7.67 -2.71
N LYS A 83 -8.91 -8.07 -2.49
CA LYS A 83 -9.35 -9.47 -2.51
C LYS A 83 -8.99 -10.13 -3.83
N SER A 84 -9.07 -9.40 -4.95
CA SER A 84 -8.64 -9.89 -6.28
C SER A 84 -7.13 -10.21 -6.36
N TYR A 85 -6.29 -9.50 -5.59
CA TYR A 85 -4.85 -9.75 -5.48
C TYR A 85 -4.57 -11.12 -4.84
N TYR A 86 -5.35 -11.48 -3.82
CA TYR A 86 -5.24 -12.77 -3.11
C TYR A 86 -6.10 -13.90 -3.72
N LYS A 87 -7.08 -13.60 -4.58
CA LYS A 87 -7.93 -14.62 -5.23
C LYS A 87 -7.21 -15.44 -6.31
N ARG A 88 -6.09 -14.95 -6.88
CA ARG A 88 -5.40 -15.66 -7.99
C ARG A 88 -4.34 -16.68 -7.56
N LYS A 89 -3.94 -16.74 -6.30
CA LYS A 89 -3.12 -17.84 -5.74
C LYS A 89 -3.47 -18.01 -4.27
N ARG A 90 -3.54 -19.26 -3.80
CA ARG A 90 -3.90 -19.77 -2.46
C ARG A 90 -3.21 -19.06 -1.27
N TYR A 91 -3.45 -17.76 -1.05
CA TYR A 91 -2.79 -16.95 -0.02
C TYR A 91 -3.76 -16.34 1.01
N TYR A 92 -5.07 -16.52 0.82
CA TYR A 92 -6.09 -16.07 1.77
C TYR A 92 -5.96 -16.67 3.18
N LEU A 93 -5.29 -17.81 3.30
CA LEU A 93 -5.06 -18.53 4.56
C LEU A 93 -3.93 -17.91 5.41
N PHE A 94 -3.12 -16.97 4.90
CA PHE A 94 -1.95 -16.46 5.64
C PHE A 94 -2.12 -15.05 6.21
N ILE A 95 -3.29 -14.43 6.01
CA ILE A 95 -3.57 -13.05 6.46
C ILE A 95 -4.62 -13.03 7.57
N ASN A 96 -5.16 -14.19 7.95
CA ASN A 96 -6.19 -14.34 9.00
C ASN A 96 -5.80 -15.38 10.06
N THR A 97 -4.50 -15.64 10.23
CA THR A 97 -3.92 -16.48 11.30
C THR A 97 -2.69 -15.78 11.81
#